data_AF-A0A957VS01-F1
#
_entry.id   AF-A0A957VS01-F1
#
_cell.length_a   1.000
_cell.length_b   1.000
_cell.length_c   1.000
_cell.angle_alpha   90.00
_cell.angle_beta   90.00
_cell.angle_gamma   90.00
#
_symmetry.space_group_name_H-M   'P 1'
#
loop_
_entity.id
_entity.type
_entity.pdbx_description
1 polymer ?
#
loop_
_entity_poly.entity_id
_entity_poly.type
_entity_poly.pdbx_seq_one_letter_code
_entity_poly.pdbx_strand_id
1 'polypeptide(L)'
;DIPADALLKMAKFGAAVDTWMANSELQATAIQCWTAMEEFFGVVPCTLMSMMSNNLMPSACEVDVMGTVAMYILAQASGRPSALVDWNNNYGDDPDKGVVFHCSNLPKDIFMEEGANKPSMYYQEIIAGTVGKDSTYGTIYGRAKANPFTYLRVGTDDINGVVRAYVGEGEITDDPLLTFGGYGVVKV
;
A
#
# COMPACT_ATOMS: atom_id res chain seq x y z
N ASP A 1 18.49 -9.92 6.77
CA ASP A 1 18.97 -8.53 6.60
C ASP A 1 18.75 -8.05 5.19
N ILE A 2 18.49 -6.76 5.01
CA ILE A 2 18.28 -6.13 3.70
C ILE A 2 19.64 -5.82 3.07
N PRO A 3 19.89 -6.18 1.79
CA PRO A 3 21.15 -5.87 1.13
C PRO A 3 21.44 -4.36 1.08
N ALA A 4 22.67 -3.98 1.41
CA ALA A 4 23.10 -2.58 1.40
C ALA A 4 22.94 -1.92 0.00
N ASP A 5 23.16 -2.69 -1.06
CA ASP A 5 23.00 -2.21 -2.43
C ASP A 5 21.53 -1.91 -2.79
N ALA A 6 20.59 -2.73 -2.29
CA ALA A 6 19.16 -2.48 -2.43
C ALA A 6 18.73 -1.22 -1.67
N LEU A 7 19.24 -1.01 -0.45
CA LEU A 7 19.00 0.22 0.31
C LEU A 7 19.51 1.45 -0.44
N LEU A 8 20.71 1.37 -1.03
CA LEU A 8 21.28 2.46 -1.81
C LEU A 8 20.45 2.77 -3.07
N LYS A 9 19.97 1.74 -3.78
CA LYS A 9 19.08 1.89 -4.94
C LYS A 9 17.76 2.57 -4.56
N MET A 10 17.10 2.11 -3.50
CA MET A 10 15.89 2.74 -2.98
C MET A 10 16.15 4.19 -2.54
N ALA A 11 17.24 4.48 -1.84
CA ALA A 11 17.56 5.85 -1.43
C ALA A 11 17.75 6.80 -2.63
N LYS A 12 18.43 6.34 -3.69
CA LYS A 12 18.59 7.10 -4.93
C LYS A 12 17.25 7.32 -5.63
N PHE A 13 16.43 6.29 -5.73
CA PHE A 13 15.10 6.38 -6.33
C PHE A 13 14.21 7.34 -5.53
N GLY A 14 14.21 7.27 -4.19
CA GLY A 14 13.50 8.19 -3.31
C GLY A 14 13.91 9.65 -3.52
N ALA A 15 15.22 9.95 -3.54
CA ALA A 15 15.69 11.30 -3.81
C ALA A 15 15.25 11.84 -5.18
N ALA A 16 15.21 10.98 -6.20
CA ALA A 16 14.73 11.35 -7.53
C ALA A 16 13.21 11.61 -7.54
N VAL A 17 12.43 10.75 -6.89
CA VAL A 17 10.96 10.91 -6.77
C VAL A 17 10.63 12.16 -5.98
N ASP A 18 11.26 12.40 -4.83
CA ASP A 18 11.02 13.59 -4.00
C ASP A 18 11.30 14.88 -4.78
N THR A 19 12.41 14.90 -5.52
CA THR A 19 12.77 16.04 -6.38
C THR A 19 11.75 16.25 -7.50
N TRP A 20 11.34 15.18 -8.16
CA TRP A 20 10.34 15.24 -9.24
C TRP A 20 8.98 15.71 -8.74
N MET A 21 8.52 15.16 -7.60
CA MET A 21 7.28 15.55 -6.94
C MET A 21 7.27 17.04 -6.60
N ALA A 22 8.34 17.53 -5.97
CA ALA A 22 8.48 18.93 -5.59
C ALA A 22 8.49 19.86 -6.82
N ASN A 23 9.28 19.54 -7.84
CA ASN A 23 9.38 20.36 -9.06
C ASN A 23 8.10 20.36 -9.89
N SER A 24 7.30 19.30 -9.79
CA SER A 24 6.04 19.15 -10.53
C SER A 24 4.81 19.56 -9.71
N GLU A 25 5.00 20.04 -8.47
CA GLU A 25 3.93 20.42 -7.54
C GLU A 25 2.88 19.31 -7.33
N LEU A 26 3.34 18.06 -7.28
CA LEU A 26 2.47 16.89 -7.12
C LEU A 26 2.24 16.59 -5.62
N GLN A 27 1.06 16.09 -5.29
CA GLN A 27 0.67 15.76 -3.90
C GLN A 27 0.35 14.28 -3.69
N ALA A 28 0.31 13.49 -4.76
CA ALA A 28 0.05 12.05 -4.71
C ALA A 28 0.62 11.36 -5.96
N THR A 29 0.79 10.03 -5.91
CA THR A 29 1.24 9.23 -7.05
C THR A 29 0.42 7.96 -7.23
N ALA A 30 0.40 7.46 -8.46
CA ALA A 30 0.00 6.10 -8.79
C ALA A 30 1.18 5.49 -9.56
N ILE A 31 1.89 4.55 -8.94
CA ILE A 31 3.14 4.03 -9.49
C ILE A 31 2.89 2.66 -10.10
N GLN A 32 3.39 2.48 -11.33
CA GLN A 32 3.49 1.15 -11.92
C GLN A 32 4.56 0.37 -11.15
N CYS A 33 4.12 -0.43 -10.20
CA CYS A 33 5.01 -1.08 -9.25
C CYS A 33 5.64 -2.37 -9.79
N TRP A 34 5.20 -2.90 -10.95
CA TRP A 34 5.75 -4.08 -11.65
C TRP A 34 5.81 -3.93 -13.17
N THR A 35 6.67 -4.65 -13.90
CA THR A 35 7.96 -5.25 -13.49
C THR A 35 9.14 -4.31 -13.80
N ALA A 36 8.84 -3.12 -14.35
CA ALA A 36 9.85 -2.20 -14.86
C ALA A 36 10.81 -1.74 -13.74
N MET A 37 10.31 -1.57 -12.52
CA MET A 37 11.13 -1.12 -11.40
C MET A 37 12.21 -2.16 -11.05
N GLU A 38 11.83 -3.43 -11.04
CA GLU A 38 12.69 -4.54 -10.71
C GLU A 38 13.71 -4.79 -11.83
N GLU A 39 13.29 -4.72 -13.09
CA GLU A 39 14.17 -4.95 -14.25
C GLU A 39 15.19 -3.82 -14.46
N PHE A 40 14.77 -2.55 -14.29
CA PHE A 40 15.64 -1.40 -14.55
C PHE A 40 16.40 -0.89 -13.31
N PHE A 41 15.80 -0.96 -12.12
CA PHE A 41 16.40 -0.44 -10.89
C PHE A 41 16.77 -1.51 -9.87
N GLY A 42 16.27 -2.74 -10.01
CA GLY A 42 16.62 -3.87 -9.15
C GLY A 42 16.05 -3.78 -7.73
N VAL A 43 14.96 -3.03 -7.54
CA VAL A 43 14.24 -2.88 -6.26
C VAL A 43 12.76 -2.59 -6.53
N VAL A 44 11.90 -2.90 -5.56
CA VAL A 44 10.48 -2.46 -5.59
C VAL A 44 10.34 -1.08 -4.94
N PRO A 45 9.37 -0.24 -5.35
CA PRO A 45 9.21 1.12 -4.82
C PRO A 45 8.50 1.19 -3.46
N CYS A 46 7.98 0.06 -2.96
CA CYS A 46 6.96 0.00 -1.91
C CYS A 46 7.32 0.71 -0.60
N THR A 47 8.57 0.65 -0.14
CA THR A 47 8.98 1.35 1.10
C THR A 47 8.88 2.87 0.95
N LEU A 48 9.28 3.41 -0.20
CA LEU A 48 9.20 4.85 -0.45
C LEU A 48 7.74 5.28 -0.57
N MET A 49 6.93 4.49 -1.25
CA MET A 49 5.48 4.71 -1.35
C MET A 49 4.80 4.70 0.02
N SER A 50 5.24 3.82 0.93
CA SER A 50 4.80 3.79 2.33
C SER A 50 5.22 5.07 3.06
N MET A 51 6.47 5.51 2.92
CA MET A 51 6.96 6.76 3.51
C MET A 51 6.19 7.99 2.99
N MET A 52 5.92 8.06 1.69
CA MET A 52 5.13 9.13 1.08
C MET A 52 3.71 9.15 1.65
N SER A 53 3.03 8.00 1.66
CA SER A 53 1.66 7.90 2.18
C SER A 53 1.60 8.24 3.67
N ASN A 54 2.63 7.86 4.43
CA ASN A 54 2.75 8.21 5.85
C ASN A 54 2.94 9.73 6.09
N ASN A 55 3.47 10.44 5.10
CA ASN A 55 3.62 11.89 5.10
C ASN A 55 2.44 12.62 4.43
N LEU A 56 1.27 11.97 4.35
CA LEU A 56 0.04 12.50 3.74
C LEU A 56 0.18 12.83 2.25
N MET A 57 1.10 12.15 1.55
CA MET A 57 1.23 12.16 0.09
C MET A 57 0.93 10.76 -0.44
N PRO A 58 -0.36 10.38 -0.62
CA PRO A 58 -0.73 9.03 -1.01
C PRO A 58 -0.01 8.52 -2.25
N SER A 59 0.39 7.26 -2.21
CA SER A 59 1.04 6.58 -3.32
C SER A 59 0.40 5.21 -3.54
N ALA A 60 -0.42 5.09 -4.59
CA ALA A 60 -1.10 3.84 -4.97
C ALA A 60 -0.21 2.94 -5.82
N CYS A 61 -0.30 1.62 -5.62
CA CYS A 61 0.33 0.62 -6.49
C CYS A 61 -0.46 0.49 -7.81
N GLU A 62 0.14 -0.25 -8.75
CA GLU A 62 -0.49 -0.73 -9.99
C GLU A 62 -1.11 0.36 -10.88
N VAL A 63 -0.66 1.60 -10.74
CA VAL A 63 -1.22 2.75 -11.47
C VAL A 63 -2.72 2.92 -11.19
N ASP A 64 -3.21 2.55 -10.00
CA ASP A 64 -4.61 2.74 -9.64
C ASP A 64 -4.91 4.23 -9.35
N VAL A 65 -5.13 5.00 -10.41
CA VAL A 65 -5.39 6.45 -10.35
C VAL A 65 -6.62 6.77 -9.51
N MET A 66 -7.70 5.99 -9.64
CA MET A 66 -8.92 6.24 -8.88
C MET A 66 -8.77 5.81 -7.41
N GLY A 67 -7.96 4.77 -7.15
CA GLY A 67 -7.46 4.44 -5.83
C GLY A 67 -6.66 5.58 -5.20
N THR A 68 -5.74 6.22 -5.93
CA THR A 68 -5.00 7.40 -5.47
C THR A 68 -5.94 8.54 -5.11
N VAL A 69 -6.97 8.81 -5.91
CA VAL A 69 -7.98 9.84 -5.61
C VAL A 69 -8.71 9.51 -4.30
N ALA A 70 -9.12 8.26 -4.11
CA ALA A 70 -9.76 7.81 -2.87
C ALA A 70 -8.85 8.00 -1.66
N MET A 71 -7.59 7.55 -1.76
CA MET A 71 -6.59 7.71 -0.72
C MET A 71 -6.35 9.19 -0.39
N TYR A 72 -6.30 10.06 -1.39
CA TYR A 72 -6.14 11.51 -1.21
C TYR A 72 -7.31 12.13 -0.47
N ILE A 73 -8.55 11.81 -0.87
CA ILE A 73 -9.75 12.28 -0.18
C ILE A 73 -9.73 11.85 1.30
N LEU A 74 -9.45 10.58 1.58
CA LEU A 74 -9.37 10.06 2.95
C LEU A 74 -8.28 10.75 3.78
N ALA A 75 -7.10 10.97 3.20
CA ALA A 75 -5.99 11.63 3.88
C ALA A 75 -6.30 13.10 4.20
N GLN A 76 -6.91 13.82 3.26
CA GLN A 76 -7.33 15.22 3.46
C GLN A 76 -8.46 15.34 4.50
N ALA A 77 -9.43 14.41 4.48
CA ALA A 77 -10.55 14.44 5.42
C ALA A 77 -10.13 14.10 6.86
N SER A 78 -9.21 13.16 7.03
CA SER A 78 -8.80 12.65 8.35
C SER A 78 -7.56 13.32 8.93
N GLY A 79 -6.72 13.94 8.10
CA GLY A 79 -5.36 14.36 8.50
C GLY A 79 -4.45 13.17 8.85
N ARG A 80 -4.81 11.95 8.42
CA ARG A 80 -4.09 10.70 8.71
C ARG A 80 -3.72 9.97 7.40
N PRO A 81 -2.68 9.11 7.43
CA PRO A 81 -2.34 8.28 6.27
C PRO A 81 -3.49 7.36 5.84
N SER A 82 -3.61 7.15 4.54
CA SER A 82 -4.56 6.20 3.93
C SER A 82 -3.80 5.09 3.19
N ALA A 83 -4.45 3.94 3.02
CA ALA A 83 -3.91 2.77 2.33
C ALA A 83 -4.79 2.37 1.15
N LEU A 84 -4.16 1.79 0.13
CA LEU A 84 -4.84 0.97 -0.86
C LEU A 84 -4.68 -0.50 -0.46
N VAL A 85 -5.79 -1.23 -0.39
CA VAL A 85 -5.82 -2.65 -0.06
C VAL A 85 -6.76 -3.38 -1.00
N ASP A 86 -6.48 -4.65 -1.23
CA ASP A 86 -7.36 -5.58 -1.91
C ASP A 86 -8.35 -6.17 -0.91
N TRP A 87 -9.63 -6.05 -1.23
CA TRP A 87 -10.68 -6.84 -0.58
C TRP A 87 -10.62 -8.27 -1.12
N ASN A 88 -9.96 -9.16 -0.39
CA ASN A 88 -9.49 -10.42 -0.96
C ASN A 88 -10.49 -11.56 -0.81
N ASN A 89 -10.78 -11.98 0.43
CA ASN A 89 -11.64 -13.15 0.72
C ASN A 89 -12.55 -12.88 1.91
N ASN A 90 -13.63 -13.65 2.05
CA ASN A 90 -14.35 -13.71 3.32
C ASN A 90 -13.46 -14.33 4.41
N TYR A 91 -13.67 -13.92 5.65
CA TYR A 91 -12.97 -14.52 6.78
C TYR A 91 -13.75 -15.74 7.31
N GLY A 92 -13.44 -16.92 6.76
CA GLY A 92 -14.20 -18.12 7.03
C GLY A 92 -15.63 -18.02 6.50
N ASP A 93 -16.61 -18.40 7.33
CA ASP A 93 -18.03 -18.40 6.97
C ASP A 93 -18.79 -17.16 7.48
N ASP A 94 -18.10 -16.19 8.09
CA ASP A 94 -18.72 -14.97 8.62
C ASP A 94 -19.03 -13.99 7.46
N PRO A 95 -20.32 -13.66 7.22
CA PRO A 95 -20.72 -12.81 6.10
C PRO A 95 -20.30 -11.34 6.27
N ASP A 96 -20.00 -10.92 7.50
CA ASP A 96 -19.66 -9.54 7.84
C ASP A 96 -18.14 -9.35 7.97
N LYS A 97 -17.33 -10.41 7.77
CA LYS A 97 -15.88 -10.34 7.88
C LYS A 97 -15.16 -10.67 6.58
N GLY A 98 -14.11 -9.90 6.31
CA GLY A 98 -13.24 -10.06 5.15
C GLY A 98 -11.77 -10.02 5.51
N VAL A 99 -10.93 -10.51 4.61
CA VAL A 99 -9.49 -10.34 4.63
C VAL A 99 -9.14 -9.21 3.69
N VAL A 100 -8.43 -8.21 4.22
CA VAL A 100 -7.74 -7.21 3.40
C VAL A 100 -6.27 -7.58 3.28
N PHE A 101 -5.73 -7.41 2.08
CA PHE A 101 -4.34 -7.75 1.77
C PHE A 101 -3.78 -6.75 0.75
N HIS A 102 -2.47 -6.55 0.78
CA HIS A 102 -1.72 -5.99 -0.33
C HIS A 102 -0.32 -6.60 -0.29
N CYS A 103 0.36 -6.73 -1.44
CA CYS A 103 1.79 -7.07 -1.45
C CYS A 103 2.69 -6.05 -0.72
N SER A 104 2.04 -4.92 -0.41
CA SER A 104 2.28 -3.91 0.60
C SER A 104 3.36 -2.88 0.34
N ASN A 105 2.82 -1.68 0.12
CA ASN A 105 3.40 -0.37 0.23
C ASN A 105 2.64 0.46 1.30
N LEU A 106 1.93 -0.19 2.23
CA LEU A 106 1.03 0.53 3.15
C LEU A 106 1.83 1.47 4.05
N PRO A 107 1.30 2.66 4.41
CA PRO A 107 1.98 3.57 5.32
C PRO A 107 2.22 2.91 6.68
N LYS A 108 3.39 3.19 7.26
CA LYS A 108 3.83 2.59 8.52
C LYS A 108 2.79 2.75 9.65
N ASP A 109 2.09 3.89 9.71
CA ASP A 109 1.06 4.18 10.73
C ASP A 109 -0.07 3.15 10.78
N ILE A 110 -0.35 2.41 9.70
CA ILE A 110 -1.44 1.43 9.67
C ILE A 110 -1.06 0.14 10.41
N PHE A 111 0.21 -0.16 10.55
CA PHE A 111 0.66 -1.42 11.13
C PHE A 111 0.70 -1.40 12.66
N MET A 112 0.67 -2.59 13.25
CA MET A 112 1.04 -2.79 14.66
C MET A 112 2.48 -2.34 14.91
N GLU A 113 2.77 -1.68 16.02
CA GLU A 113 4.12 -1.17 16.31
C GLU A 113 5.04 -2.21 16.94
N GLU A 114 4.46 -3.21 17.61
CA GLU A 114 5.18 -4.21 18.41
C GLU A 114 4.75 -5.64 18.07
N GLY A 115 5.51 -6.61 18.59
CA GLY A 115 5.27 -8.04 18.38
C GLY A 115 5.89 -8.60 17.10
N ALA A 116 5.58 -9.86 16.82
CA ALA A 116 6.16 -10.60 15.69
C ALA A 116 5.71 -10.06 14.32
N ASN A 117 4.56 -9.37 14.27
CA ASN A 117 3.95 -8.88 13.03
C ASN A 117 4.13 -7.36 12.84
N LYS A 118 5.09 -6.75 13.55
CA LYS A 118 5.46 -5.34 13.36
C LYS A 118 5.99 -5.09 11.93
N PRO A 119 5.86 -3.86 11.38
CA PRO A 119 6.28 -3.55 10.04
C PRO A 119 7.78 -3.80 9.87
N SER A 120 8.14 -4.57 8.86
CA SER A 120 9.53 -4.85 8.50
C SER A 120 9.69 -4.85 6.98
N MET A 121 10.87 -4.41 6.52
CA MET A 121 11.16 -4.47 5.10
C MET A 121 11.43 -5.91 4.67
N TYR A 122 10.96 -6.28 3.48
CA TYR A 122 11.23 -7.59 2.90
C TYR A 122 11.44 -7.51 1.38
N TYR A 123 11.65 -8.66 0.76
CA TYR A 123 11.53 -8.77 -0.69
C TYR A 123 10.08 -9.06 -1.08
N GLN A 124 9.69 -8.70 -2.29
CA GLN A 124 8.36 -8.95 -2.81
C GLN A 124 8.26 -10.43 -3.23
N GLU A 125 7.50 -11.24 -2.48
CA GLU A 125 7.42 -12.70 -2.69
C GLU A 125 6.83 -13.16 -4.04
N ILE A 126 5.86 -12.44 -4.60
CA ILE A 126 5.14 -12.81 -5.84
C ILE A 126 6.04 -12.62 -7.06
N ILE A 127 6.52 -11.39 -7.30
CA ILE A 127 7.39 -11.02 -8.41
C ILE A 127 8.81 -11.59 -8.27
N ALA A 128 9.27 -11.91 -7.05
CA ALA A 128 10.53 -12.64 -6.89
C ALA A 128 10.52 -13.98 -7.63
N GLY A 129 9.34 -14.60 -7.82
CA GLY A 129 9.17 -15.80 -8.66
C GLY A 129 9.45 -15.55 -10.15
N THR A 130 9.40 -14.29 -10.61
CA THR A 130 9.58 -13.89 -12.01
C THR A 130 10.95 -13.27 -12.27
N VAL A 131 11.37 -12.30 -11.45
CA VAL A 131 12.58 -11.49 -11.69
C VAL A 131 13.73 -11.78 -10.71
N GLY A 132 13.51 -12.74 -9.81
CA GLY A 132 14.49 -13.15 -8.80
C GLY A 132 14.48 -12.27 -7.55
N LYS A 133 14.73 -12.91 -6.40
CA LYS A 133 14.70 -12.27 -5.07
C LYS A 133 15.56 -11.00 -4.98
N ASP A 134 16.76 -11.02 -5.55
CA ASP A 134 17.72 -9.93 -5.39
C ASP A 134 17.28 -8.61 -6.02
N SER A 135 16.34 -8.66 -6.96
CA SER A 135 15.78 -7.50 -7.66
C SER A 135 14.49 -6.97 -7.02
N THR A 136 14.05 -7.52 -5.88
CA THR A 136 12.69 -7.30 -5.35
C THR A 136 12.64 -6.84 -3.91
N TYR A 137 13.77 -6.43 -3.33
CA TYR A 137 13.81 -5.85 -1.99
C TYR A 137 13.12 -4.49 -1.94
N GLY A 138 12.33 -4.24 -0.89
CA GLY A 138 11.70 -2.96 -0.62
C GLY A 138 10.22 -3.01 -0.21
N THR A 139 9.58 -4.18 -0.10
CA THR A 139 8.20 -4.29 0.44
C THR A 139 8.17 -4.01 1.92
N ILE A 140 7.00 -3.66 2.45
CA ILE A 140 6.78 -3.56 3.90
C ILE A 140 5.78 -4.61 4.36
N TYR A 141 6.23 -5.60 5.12
CA TYR A 141 5.39 -6.65 5.66
C TYR A 141 4.96 -6.31 7.07
N GLY A 142 3.69 -6.53 7.38
CA GLY A 142 3.16 -6.26 8.70
C GLY A 142 1.66 -6.50 8.79
N ARG A 143 1.19 -6.62 10.03
CA ARG A 143 -0.25 -6.71 10.32
C ARG A 143 -0.80 -5.33 10.62
N ALA A 144 -1.92 -4.98 9.99
CA ALA A 144 -2.66 -3.77 10.30
C ALA A 144 -3.16 -3.81 11.74
N LYS A 145 -3.03 -2.71 12.48
CA LYS A 145 -3.47 -2.60 13.86
C LYS A 145 -5.00 -2.58 13.94
N ALA A 146 -5.57 -3.21 14.97
CA ALA A 146 -7.01 -3.13 15.22
C ALA A 146 -7.42 -1.69 15.49
N ASN A 147 -8.41 -1.20 14.72
CA ASN A 147 -8.87 0.18 14.77
C ASN A 147 -10.16 0.32 13.94
N PRO A 148 -11.13 1.17 14.32
CA PRO A 148 -12.12 1.68 13.39
C PRO A 148 -11.45 2.33 12.16
N PHE A 149 -12.06 2.16 10.99
CA PHE A 149 -11.64 2.78 9.75
C PHE A 149 -12.84 3.21 8.89
N THR A 150 -12.57 4.14 7.98
CA THR A 150 -13.47 4.51 6.89
C THR A 150 -12.85 4.01 5.59
N TYR A 151 -13.63 3.35 4.74
CA TYR A 151 -13.20 2.96 3.39
C TYR A 151 -13.90 3.80 2.34
N LEU A 152 -13.19 4.06 1.25
CA LEU A 152 -13.68 4.79 0.10
C LEU A 152 -13.15 4.12 -1.16
N ARG A 153 -14.03 3.82 -2.10
CA ARG A 153 -13.65 3.51 -3.48
C ARG A 153 -14.24 4.57 -4.38
N VAL A 154 -13.39 5.12 -5.24
CA VAL A 154 -13.81 5.97 -6.35
C VAL A 154 -13.61 5.18 -7.63
N GLY A 155 -14.50 5.37 -8.59
CA GLY A 155 -14.42 4.78 -9.92
C GLY A 155 -15.13 5.66 -10.95
N THR A 156 -15.01 5.31 -12.22
CA THR A 156 -15.71 5.97 -13.30
C THR A 156 -16.84 5.08 -13.81
N ASP A 157 -17.98 5.69 -14.09
CA ASP A 157 -19.04 5.11 -14.89
C ASP A 157 -18.92 5.70 -16.29
N ASP A 158 -18.08 5.06 -17.09
CA ASP A 158 -17.70 5.54 -18.42
C ASP A 158 -18.89 5.63 -19.37
N ILE A 159 -19.93 4.81 -19.17
CA ILE A 159 -21.15 4.82 -19.97
C ILE A 159 -21.90 6.13 -19.80
N ASN A 160 -22.00 6.61 -18.55
CA ASN A 160 -22.72 7.84 -18.23
C ASN A 160 -21.79 9.07 -18.10
N GLY A 161 -20.47 8.88 -18.24
CA GLY A 161 -19.49 9.96 -18.15
C GLY A 161 -19.41 10.60 -16.77
N VAL A 162 -19.65 9.83 -15.70
CA VAL A 162 -19.66 10.34 -14.31
C VAL A 162 -18.68 9.60 -13.43
N VAL A 163 -18.15 10.28 -12.42
CA VAL A 163 -17.40 9.65 -11.33
C VAL A 163 -18.39 9.14 -10.29
N ARG A 164 -18.21 7.91 -9.82
CA ARG A 164 -18.98 7.31 -8.74
C ARG A 164 -18.07 6.96 -7.58
N ALA A 165 -18.61 7.02 -6.37
CA ALA A 165 -17.90 6.57 -5.19
C ALA A 165 -18.86 5.85 -4.24
N TYR A 166 -18.31 4.93 -3.45
CA TYR A 166 -18.97 4.42 -2.26
C TYR A 166 -18.06 4.59 -1.05
N VAL A 167 -18.67 4.92 0.08
CA VAL A 167 -18.00 5.12 1.36
C VAL A 167 -18.72 4.29 2.42
N GLY A 168 -17.96 3.78 3.37
CA GLY A 168 -18.51 3.09 4.53
C GLY A 168 -17.51 3.07 5.67
N GLU A 169 -17.93 2.45 6.76
CA GLU A 169 -17.15 2.35 8.00
C GLU A 169 -17.03 0.88 8.38
N GLY A 170 -15.96 0.55 9.10
CA GLY A 170 -15.72 -0.80 9.61
C GLY A 170 -14.65 -0.79 10.69
N GLU A 171 -14.21 -1.98 11.07
CA GLU A 171 -13.11 -2.16 12.02
C GLU A 171 -12.11 -3.19 11.52
N ILE A 172 -10.81 -2.89 11.68
CA ILE A 172 -9.78 -3.94 11.62
C ILE A 172 -9.82 -4.65 12.96
N THR A 173 -9.86 -5.98 12.91
CA THR A 173 -9.99 -6.87 14.06
C THR A 173 -8.67 -7.56 14.41
N ASP A 174 -8.61 -8.14 15.61
CA ASP A 174 -7.47 -8.93 16.09
C ASP A 174 -7.56 -10.42 15.71
N ASP A 175 -8.50 -10.79 14.83
CA ASP A 175 -8.69 -12.18 14.39
C ASP A 175 -7.42 -12.75 13.73
N PRO A 176 -6.99 -13.98 14.10
CA PRO A 176 -5.72 -14.52 13.62
C PRO A 176 -5.73 -14.70 12.09
N LEU A 177 -4.66 -14.26 11.45
CA LEU A 177 -4.43 -14.40 10.02
C LEU A 177 -2.92 -14.56 9.80
N LEU A 178 -2.53 -15.60 9.08
CA LEU A 178 -1.14 -15.87 8.73
C LEU A 178 -0.98 -15.72 7.22
N THR A 179 -0.32 -14.65 6.82
CA THR A 179 0.03 -14.37 5.41
C THR A 179 1.22 -13.42 5.35
N PHE A 180 1.74 -13.18 4.15
CA PHE A 180 2.80 -12.20 3.88
C PHE A 180 2.19 -10.82 3.55
N GLY A 181 3.03 -9.83 3.24
CA GLY A 181 2.55 -8.52 2.82
C GLY A 181 1.96 -7.70 3.96
N GLY A 182 1.02 -6.82 3.60
CA GLY A 182 0.30 -5.93 4.52
C GLY A 182 -1.14 -6.39 4.59
N TYR A 183 -1.57 -6.82 5.77
CA TYR A 183 -2.82 -7.58 5.89
C TYR A 183 -3.58 -7.29 7.17
N GLY A 184 -4.87 -7.61 7.17
CA GLY A 184 -5.75 -7.55 8.33
C GLY A 184 -7.06 -8.28 8.08
N VAL A 185 -7.80 -8.54 9.14
CA VAL A 185 -9.18 -9.01 9.07
C VAL A 185 -10.07 -7.81 9.36
N VAL A 186 -11.01 -7.53 8.47
CA VAL A 186 -11.98 -6.45 8.61
C VAL A 186 -13.35 -6.99 8.98
N LYS A 187 -14.13 -6.19 9.68
CA LYS A 187 -15.57 -6.37 9.83
C LYS A 187 -16.30 -5.13 9.33
N VAL A 188 -17.32 -5.31 8.48
CA VAL A 188 -18.12 -4.23 7.86
C VAL A 188 -19.61 -4.52 7.90
#